data_AF-A0A953DHP6-F1
#
_entry.id   AF-A0A953DHP6-F1
#
_cell.length_a   1.000
_cell.length_b   1.000
_cell.length_c   1.000
_cell.angle_alpha   90.00
_cell.angle_beta   90.00
_cell.angle_gamma   90.00
#
_symmetry.space_group_name_H-M   'P 1'
#
loop_
_entity.id
_entity.type
_entity.pdbx_description
1 polymer ?
#
loop_
_entity_poly.entity_id
_entity_poly.type
_entity_poly.pdbx_seq_one_letter_code
_entity_poly.pdbx_strand_id
1 'polypeptide(L)'
;MSDQEDRLLNEVAADEEQIVSTLVDELRDSFLGYLHGSIGFDELTFEVFDTLQAVHAVRSGHYTVEYLDDEDTVVEAMEELTQEPLREEERQPRRRKKRR
;
A
#
# COMPACT_ATOMS: atom_id res chain seq x y z
N MET A 1 14.70 -25.31 27.27
CA MET A 1 14.88 -24.34 26.18
C MET A 1 14.54 -25.11 24.92
N SER A 2 13.37 -24.87 24.38
CA SER A 2 12.63 -25.78 23.51
C SER A 2 12.80 -25.40 22.03
N ASP A 3 12.87 -26.36 21.12
CA ASP A 3 12.96 -26.17 19.65
C ASP A 3 11.88 -25.22 19.07
N GLN A 4 10.80 -24.98 19.80
CA GLN A 4 9.73 -24.07 19.45
C GLN A 4 10.08 -22.59 19.73
N GLU A 5 10.82 -22.31 20.80
CA GLU A 5 11.30 -20.95 21.10
C GLU A 5 12.33 -20.49 20.07
N ASP A 6 13.23 -21.38 19.65
CA ASP A 6 14.26 -21.06 18.63
C ASP A 6 13.66 -20.80 17.25
N ARG A 7 12.55 -21.46 16.89
CA ARG A 7 11.84 -21.19 15.62
C ARG A 7 11.19 -19.82 15.60
N LEU A 8 10.48 -19.46 16.67
CA LEU A 8 9.83 -18.16 16.79
C LEU A 8 10.84 -17.01 16.78
N LEU A 9 11.99 -17.18 17.44
CA LEU A 9 13.06 -16.18 17.42
C LEU A 9 13.67 -16.00 16.03
N ASN A 10 13.82 -17.10 15.27
CA ASN A 10 14.32 -17.04 13.89
C ASN A 10 13.32 -16.40 12.93
N GLU A 11 12.02 -16.67 13.08
CA GLU A 11 10.97 -16.01 12.29
C GLU A 11 10.96 -14.50 12.54
N VAL A 12 10.97 -14.08 13.81
CA VAL A 12 11.05 -12.65 14.18
C VAL A 12 12.32 -11.99 13.62
N ALA A 13 13.47 -12.66 13.70
CA ALA A 13 14.71 -12.12 13.13
C ALA A 13 14.64 -11.97 11.61
N ALA A 14 14.01 -12.92 10.90
CA ALA A 14 13.80 -12.82 9.46
C ALA A 14 12.86 -11.66 9.11
N ASP A 15 11.81 -11.43 9.89
CA ASP A 15 10.88 -10.31 9.72
C ASP A 15 11.59 -8.96 9.95
N GLU A 16 12.43 -8.86 10.99
CA GLU A 16 13.23 -7.65 11.27
C GLU A 16 14.17 -7.31 10.10
N GLU A 17 14.88 -8.31 9.56
CA GLU A 17 15.76 -8.13 8.41
C GLU A 17 15.00 -7.69 7.16
N GLN A 18 13.82 -8.28 6.92
CA GLN A 18 12.99 -7.92 5.77
C GLN A 18 12.47 -6.48 5.87
N ILE A 19 11.95 -6.07 7.04
CA ILE A 19 11.49 -4.69 7.28
C ILE A 19 12.63 -3.71 7.02
N VAL A 20 13.81 -3.97 7.60
CA VAL A 20 14.97 -3.08 7.42
C VAL A 20 15.41 -3.03 5.96
N SER A 21 15.39 -4.16 5.25
CA SER A 21 15.73 -4.17 3.81
C SER A 21 14.78 -3.31 3.00
N THR A 22 13.46 -3.44 3.22
CA THR A 22 12.46 -2.62 2.52
C THR A 22 12.66 -1.13 2.79
N LEU A 23 12.86 -0.75 4.05
CA LEU A 23 13.11 0.63 4.45
C LEU A 23 14.38 1.22 3.80
N VAL A 24 15.43 0.40 3.62
CA VAL A 24 16.67 0.84 2.96
C VAL A 24 16.47 1.04 1.46
N ASP A 25 15.69 0.17 0.80
CA ASP A 25 15.37 0.30 -0.62
C ASP A 25 14.53 1.55 -0.88
N GLU A 26 13.52 1.82 -0.05
CA GLU A 26 12.73 3.06 -0.10
C GLU A 26 13.62 4.30 0.07
N LEU A 27 14.48 4.30 1.10
CA LEU A 27 15.36 5.43 1.38
C LEU A 27 16.38 5.66 0.25
N ARG A 28 16.83 4.59 -0.40
CA ARG A 28 17.70 4.66 -1.58
C ARG A 28 17.00 5.37 -2.73
N ASP A 29 15.75 5.03 -3.01
CA ASP A 29 14.98 5.67 -4.09
C ASP A 29 14.82 7.16 -3.84
N SER A 30 14.65 7.57 -2.58
CA SER A 30 14.56 8.97 -2.21
C SER A 30 15.88 9.71 -2.32
N PHE A 31 17.01 9.08 -1.98
CA PHE A 31 18.33 9.65 -2.29
C PHE A 31 18.53 9.84 -3.80
N LEU A 32 18.12 8.87 -4.62
CA LEU A 32 18.17 9.01 -6.08
C LEU A 32 17.23 10.13 -6.55
N GLY A 33 16.05 10.26 -5.97
CA GLY A 33 15.12 11.35 -6.23
C GLY A 33 15.73 12.73 -5.96
N TYR A 34 16.44 12.88 -4.84
CA TYR A 34 17.13 14.13 -4.51
C TYR A 34 18.25 14.43 -5.51
N LEU A 35 19.04 13.43 -5.90
CA LEU A 35 20.10 13.60 -6.91
C LEU A 35 19.54 13.97 -8.28
N HIS A 36 18.37 13.45 -8.64
CA HIS A 36 17.66 13.80 -9.88
C HIS A 36 16.89 15.13 -9.79
N GLY A 37 16.78 15.73 -8.59
CA GLY A 37 16.04 16.96 -8.35
C GLY A 37 14.53 16.79 -8.33
N SER A 38 14.02 15.56 -8.15
CA SER A 38 12.58 15.28 -8.05
C SER A 38 12.01 15.49 -6.64
N ILE A 39 12.85 15.39 -5.59
CA ILE A 39 12.48 15.71 -4.21
C ILE A 39 13.40 16.79 -3.62
N GLY A 40 12.87 17.57 -2.68
CA GLY A 40 13.61 18.62 -1.96
C GLY A 40 14.52 18.07 -0.86
N PHE A 41 15.45 18.90 -0.36
CA PHE A 41 16.28 18.54 0.78
C PHE A 41 15.45 18.39 2.08
N ASP A 42 14.42 19.22 2.23
CA ASP A 42 13.47 19.16 3.34
C ASP A 42 12.69 17.85 3.33
N GLU A 43 12.14 17.47 2.18
CA GLU A 43 11.44 16.19 1.98
C GLU A 43 12.34 14.99 2.30
N LEU A 44 13.54 14.96 1.72
CA LEU A 44 14.52 13.92 2.02
C LEU A 44 14.87 13.85 3.52
N THR A 45 14.96 15.00 4.20
CA THR A 45 15.32 15.03 5.62
C THR A 45 14.21 14.43 6.49
N PHE A 46 12.94 14.71 6.17
CA PHE A 46 11.81 14.10 6.87
C PHE A 46 11.79 12.60 6.65
N GLU A 47 11.98 12.16 5.42
CA GLU A 47 11.97 10.74 5.09
C GLU A 47 13.09 9.96 5.77
N VAL A 48 14.33 10.49 5.76
CA VAL A 48 15.45 9.92 6.51
C VAL A 48 15.11 9.82 8.00
N PHE A 49 14.49 10.85 8.58
CA PHE A 49 14.12 10.85 9.99
C PHE A 49 13.05 9.80 10.30
N ASP A 50 12.04 9.67 9.45
CA ASP A 50 10.96 8.68 9.59
C ASP A 50 11.51 7.26 9.45
N THR A 51 12.38 7.00 8.46
CA THR A 51 13.05 5.71 8.30
C THR A 51 13.89 5.35 9.54
N LEU A 52 14.62 6.31 10.10
CA LEU A 52 15.40 6.08 11.32
C LEU A 52 14.51 5.79 12.54
N GLN A 53 13.35 6.46 12.66
CA GLN A 53 12.37 6.12 13.68
C GLN A 53 11.82 4.70 13.49
N ALA A 54 11.51 4.30 12.25
CA ALA A 54 11.03 2.96 11.96
C ALA A 54 12.06 1.89 12.34
N VAL A 55 13.33 2.07 11.97
CA VAL A 55 14.42 1.17 12.39
C VAL A 55 14.57 1.12 13.92
N HIS A 56 14.40 2.26 14.60
CA HIS A 56 14.41 2.29 16.06
C HIS A 56 13.22 1.53 16.68
N ALA A 57 12.04 1.65 16.08
CA ALA A 57 10.83 0.91 16.49
C ALA A 57 11.03 -0.61 16.33
N VAL A 58 11.62 -1.05 15.21
CA VAL A 58 12.02 -2.46 14.99
C VAL A 58 12.97 -2.90 16.09
N ARG A 59 14.07 -2.16 16.30
CA ARG A 59 15.09 -2.52 17.30
C ARG A 59 14.57 -2.59 18.73
N SER A 60 13.59 -1.74 19.06
CA SER A 60 12.99 -1.67 20.40
C SER A 60 11.83 -2.64 20.60
N GLY A 61 11.40 -3.35 19.55
CA GLY A 61 10.23 -4.22 19.59
C GLY A 61 8.90 -3.46 19.65
N HIS A 62 8.89 -2.18 19.29
CA HIS A 62 7.72 -1.31 19.25
C HIS A 62 7.12 -1.24 17.83
N TYR A 63 6.87 -2.39 17.21
CA TYR A 63 6.28 -2.47 15.87
C TYR A 63 5.22 -3.59 15.82
N THR A 64 4.35 -3.53 14.81
CA THR A 64 3.37 -4.58 14.51
C THR A 64 3.39 -4.78 13.00
N VAL A 65 3.58 -6.04 12.57
CA VAL A 65 3.58 -6.41 11.16
C VAL A 65 2.17 -6.83 10.79
N GLU A 66 1.57 -6.13 9.84
CA GLU A 66 0.29 -6.51 9.23
C GLU A 66 0.59 -7.25 7.93
N TYR A 67 0.24 -8.53 7.88
CA TYR A 67 0.34 -9.33 6.67
C TYR A 67 -0.93 -9.09 5.84
N LEU A 68 -0.77 -8.49 4.68
CA LEU A 68 -1.83 -8.44 3.66
C LEU A 68 -1.86 -9.82 2.99
N ASP A 69 -2.88 -10.62 3.29
CA ASP A 69 -3.14 -11.85 2.56
C ASP A 69 -3.76 -11.49 1.20
N ASP A 70 -3.08 -11.87 0.12
CA ASP A 70 -3.47 -11.50 -1.25
C ASP A 70 -4.84 -12.09 -1.67
N GLU A 71 -5.45 -12.97 -0.88
CA GLU A 71 -6.76 -13.58 -1.17
C GLU A 71 -7.95 -12.61 -1.06
N ASP A 72 -7.88 -11.54 -0.25
CA ASP A 72 -9.05 -10.66 -0.01
C ASP A 72 -9.21 -9.53 -1.05
N THR A 73 -8.17 -9.17 -1.81
CA THR A 73 -8.23 -8.03 -2.76
C THR A 73 -8.90 -8.37 -4.09
N VAL A 74 -8.91 -9.64 -4.50
CA VAL A 74 -9.46 -10.07 -5.79
C VAL A 74 -11.00 -10.14 -5.76
N VAL A 75 -11.58 -10.46 -4.60
CA VAL A 75 -13.04 -10.62 -4.46
C VAL A 75 -13.76 -9.27 -4.50
N GLU A 76 -13.21 -8.24 -3.85
CA GLU A 76 -13.82 -6.90 -3.80
C GLU A 76 -13.82 -6.20 -5.17
N ALA A 77 -12.75 -6.38 -5.96
CA ALA A 77 -12.67 -5.83 -7.33
C ALA A 77 -13.61 -6.54 -8.33
N MET A 78 -13.96 -7.82 -8.11
CA MET A 78 -14.93 -8.52 -8.97
C MET A 78 -16.38 -8.17 -8.66
N GLU A 79 -16.73 -7.85 -7.40
CA GLU A 79 -18.08 -7.42 -7.05
C GLU A 79 -18.45 -6.06 -7.69
N GLU A 80 -17.50 -5.12 -7.79
CA GLU A 80 -17.76 -3.79 -8.38
C GLU A 80 -18.04 -3.87 -9.91
N LEU A 81 -17.48 -4.85 -10.62
CA LEU A 81 -17.67 -5.03 -12.07
C LEU A 81 -18.97 -5.74 -12.46
N THR A 82 -19.68 -6.35 -11.50
CA THR A 82 -20.95 -7.08 -11.76
C THR A 82 -22.20 -6.24 -11.53
N GLN A 83 -22.06 -4.99 -11.09
CA GLN A 83 -23.17 -4.05 -11.05
C GLN A 83 -23.56 -3.66 -12.48
N GLU A 84 -24.54 -4.37 -13.06
CA GLU A 84 -25.14 -4.00 -14.34
C GLU A 84 -25.53 -2.50 -14.31
N PRO A 85 -25.18 -1.71 -15.34
CA PRO A 85 -25.72 -0.36 -15.43
C PRO A 85 -27.24 -0.50 -15.55
N LEU A 86 -27.97 0.10 -14.60
CA LEU A 86 -29.42 0.29 -14.70
C LEU A 86 -29.73 0.86 -16.09
N ARG A 87 -30.27 0.01 -16.97
CA ARG A 87 -30.65 0.37 -18.34
C ARG A 87 -31.46 1.65 -18.30
N GLU A 88 -30.98 2.68 -19.00
CA GLU A 88 -31.76 3.86 -19.35
C GLU A 88 -33.07 3.42 -20.00
N GLU A 89 -34.18 3.55 -19.27
CA GLU A 89 -35.50 3.43 -19.89
C GLU A 89 -35.68 4.57 -20.90
N GLU A 90 -35.61 4.17 -22.16
CA GLU A 90 -35.96 4.91 -23.36
C GLU A 90 -37.27 5.71 -23.19
N ARG A 91 -37.17 7.00 -22.89
CA ARG A 91 -38.32 7.92 -23.06
C ARG A 91 -38.48 8.24 -24.54
N GLN A 92 -39.25 7.42 -25.22
CA GLN A 92 -39.61 7.57 -26.64
C GLN A 92 -40.12 8.98 -27.00
N PRO A 93 -39.78 9.51 -28.19
CA PRO A 93 -40.33 10.76 -28.70
C PRO A 93 -41.68 10.52 -29.38
N ARG A 94 -42.79 10.92 -28.73
CA ARG A 94 -44.10 10.95 -29.40
C ARG A 94 -44.26 12.21 -30.26
N ARG A 95 -43.95 12.06 -31.55
CA ARG A 95 -44.34 12.99 -32.63
C ARG A 95 -45.87 13.14 -32.68
N ARG A 96 -46.38 14.35 -32.95
CA ARG A 96 -47.35 14.60 -34.05
C ARG A 96 -47.53 16.08 -34.39
N LYS A 97 -47.92 16.28 -35.65
CA LYS A 97 -47.83 17.45 -36.53
C LYS A 97 -48.99 18.46 -36.39
N LYS A 98 -48.66 19.74 -36.67
CA LYS A 98 -49.39 20.83 -37.39
C LYS A 98 -50.80 21.23 -36.91
N ARG A 99 -51.08 22.54 -36.87
CA ARG A 99 -51.65 23.33 -38.00
C ARG A 99 -51.95 24.80 -37.58
N ARG A 100 -51.70 25.69 -38.55
CA ARG A 100 -52.18 27.08 -38.76
C ARG A 100 -51.58 28.19 -37.91
#